data_AF-A0A9P8AJZ7-F1
#
_entry.id   AF-A0A9P8AJZ7-F1
#
_cell.length_a   1.000
_cell.length_b   1.000
_cell.length_c   1.000
_cell.angle_alpha   90.00
_cell.angle_beta   90.00
_cell.angle_gamma   90.00
#
_symmetry.space_group_name_H-M   'P 1'
#
loop_
_entity.id
_entity.type
_entity.pdbx_description
1 polymer ?
#
loop_
_entity_poly.entity_id
_entity_poly.type
_entity_poly.pdbx_seq_one_letter_code
_entity_poly.pdbx_strand_id
1 'polypeptide(L)'
;MADVADLIQTHKETNDKIDDETVNKIMKLAALNTHLLSESEKKVISDGLNAHMAFAKHLYDESVEVVEKEDSNDFHFRLLESDHKQSEPLTLSALKAQIEALKPDFEKGEVGFKANKPFFTIKK
;
A
#
# COMPACT_ATOMS: atom_id res chain seq x y z
N MET A 1 0.76 -9.79 31.98
CA MET A 1 1.22 -9.60 30.59
C MET A 1 0.31 -10.46 29.74
N ALA A 2 -0.55 -9.86 28.91
CA ALA A 2 -1.31 -10.62 27.93
C ALA A 2 -0.35 -11.14 26.87
N ASP A 3 -0.53 -12.39 26.43
CA ASP A 3 0.27 -12.98 25.36
C ASP A 3 -0.06 -12.30 24.03
N VAL A 4 0.90 -12.19 23.12
CA VAL A 4 0.69 -11.62 21.77
C VAL A 4 -0.37 -12.43 21.01
N ALA A 5 -0.44 -13.74 21.29
CA ALA A 5 -1.49 -14.62 20.78
C ALA A 5 -2.89 -14.27 21.29
N ASP A 6 -3.02 -13.88 22.58
CA ASP A 6 -4.29 -13.51 23.19
C ASP A 6 -4.84 -12.22 22.58
N LEU A 7 -3.97 -11.29 22.21
CA LEU A 7 -4.32 -9.99 21.64
C LEU A 7 -4.87 -10.10 20.20
N ILE A 8 -4.32 -11.01 19.39
CA ILE A 8 -4.85 -11.29 18.05
C ILE A 8 -6.21 -12.00 18.16
N GLN A 9 -6.43 -12.75 19.23
CA GLN A 9 -7.65 -13.53 19.43
C GLN A 9 -8.82 -12.68 19.95
N THR A 10 -8.58 -11.72 20.84
CA THR A 10 -9.61 -10.77 21.30
C THR A 10 -10.12 -9.85 20.19
N HIS A 11 -9.28 -9.54 19.21
CA HIS A 11 -9.64 -8.70 18.08
C HIS A 11 -10.40 -9.42 16.96
N LYS A 12 -10.54 -10.76 16.99
CA LYS A 12 -11.51 -11.46 16.13
C LYS A 12 -12.96 -11.09 16.42
N GLU A 13 -13.23 -10.47 17.57
CA GLU A 13 -14.55 -10.04 18.00
C GLU A 13 -14.88 -8.59 17.64
N THR A 14 -13.99 -7.86 16.95
CA THR A 14 -14.37 -6.55 16.40
C THR A 14 -15.46 -6.76 15.35
N ASN A 15 -16.63 -6.18 15.62
CA ASN A 15 -17.85 -6.29 14.81
C ASN A 15 -17.75 -5.72 13.39
N ASP A 16 -16.58 -5.23 12.99
CA ASP A 16 -16.31 -4.66 11.68
C ASP A 16 -16.07 -5.79 10.67
N LYS A 17 -17.14 -6.48 10.29
CA LYS A 17 -17.08 -7.46 9.21
C LYS A 17 -16.80 -6.74 7.90
N ILE A 18 -15.67 -7.05 7.27
CA ILE A 18 -15.41 -6.60 5.90
C ILE A 18 -16.44 -7.21 4.95
N ASP A 19 -17.18 -6.35 4.28
CA ASP A 19 -18.19 -6.72 3.30
C ASP A 19 -17.56 -7.31 2.02
N ASP A 20 -18.31 -8.19 1.36
CA ASP A 20 -17.88 -8.86 0.13
C ASP A 20 -17.61 -7.88 -1.00
N GLU A 21 -18.29 -6.73 -1.05
CA GLU A 21 -18.00 -5.67 -2.02
C GLU A 21 -16.57 -5.13 -1.84
N THR A 22 -16.12 -4.99 -0.59
CA THR A 22 -14.78 -4.50 -0.26
C THR A 22 -13.71 -5.53 -0.65
N VAL A 23 -13.94 -6.82 -0.37
CA VAL A 23 -13.06 -7.89 -0.82
C VAL A 23 -12.95 -7.89 -2.35
N ASN A 24 -14.08 -7.78 -3.05
CA ASN A 24 -14.09 -7.74 -4.51
C ASN A 24 -13.34 -6.52 -5.06
N LYS A 25 -13.49 -5.36 -4.43
CA LYS A 25 -12.79 -4.14 -4.79
C LYS A 25 -11.28 -4.27 -4.61
N ILE A 26 -10.82 -4.78 -3.47
CA ILE A 26 -9.40 -4.99 -3.17
C ILE A 26 -8.77 -5.96 -4.17
N MET A 27 -9.44 -7.07 -4.44
CA MET A 27 -8.95 -8.06 -5.39
C MET A 27 -8.88 -7.50 -6.82
N LYS A 28 -9.87 -6.70 -7.23
CA LYS A 28 -9.84 -6.00 -8.52
C LYS A 28 -8.67 -5.02 -8.62
N LEU A 29 -8.36 -4.27 -7.56
CA LEU A 29 -7.21 -3.37 -7.51
C LEU A 29 -5.88 -4.13 -7.56
N ALA A 30 -5.82 -5.31 -6.95
CA ALA A 30 -4.68 -6.22 -7.04
C ALA A 30 -4.56 -6.92 -8.41
N ALA A 31 -5.43 -6.60 -9.37
CA ALA A 31 -5.56 -7.27 -10.66
C ALA A 31 -5.78 -8.79 -10.55
N LEU A 32 -6.43 -9.23 -9.46
CA LEU A 32 -6.79 -10.63 -9.21
C LEU A 32 -8.25 -10.88 -9.58
N ASN A 33 -8.49 -12.01 -10.25
CA ASN A 33 -9.80 -12.39 -10.74
C ASN A 33 -10.66 -12.99 -9.63
N THR A 34 -11.66 -12.24 -9.17
CA THR A 34 -12.58 -12.67 -8.10
C THR A 34 -13.63 -13.68 -8.55
N HIS A 35 -13.93 -13.74 -9.85
CA HIS A 35 -14.92 -14.65 -10.42
C HIS A 35 -14.52 -16.13 -10.37
N LEU A 36 -13.24 -16.42 -10.10
CA LEU A 36 -12.70 -17.77 -9.98
C LEU A 36 -12.64 -18.27 -8.53
N LEU A 37 -12.92 -17.41 -7.56
CA LEU A 37 -12.82 -17.75 -6.14
C LEU A 37 -14.11 -18.41 -5.66
N SER A 38 -13.98 -19.57 -5.02
CA SER A 38 -15.06 -20.17 -4.26
C SER A 38 -15.45 -19.31 -3.06
N GLU A 39 -16.69 -19.47 -2.58
CA GLU A 39 -17.17 -18.78 -1.37
C GLU A 39 -16.32 -19.09 -0.13
N SER A 40 -15.76 -20.30 -0.04
CA SER A 40 -14.82 -20.65 1.02
C SER A 40 -13.52 -19.85 0.96
N GLU A 41 -12.98 -19.62 -0.25
CA GLU A 41 -11.74 -18.85 -0.43
C GLU A 41 -11.97 -17.36 -0.17
N LYS A 42 -13.11 -16.82 -0.60
CA LYS A 42 -13.50 -15.44 -0.29
C LYS A 42 -13.59 -15.22 1.22
N LYS A 43 -14.15 -16.18 1.94
CA LYS A 43 -14.22 -16.14 3.41
C LYS A 43 -12.84 -16.14 4.06
N VAL A 44 -11.92 -16.99 3.60
CA VAL A 44 -10.53 -17.02 4.11
C VAL A 44 -9.83 -15.69 3.89
N ILE A 45 -10.04 -15.07 2.72
CA ILE A 45 -9.49 -13.74 2.40
C ILE A 45 -10.10 -12.68 3.31
N SER A 46 -11.41 -12.69 3.52
CA SER A 46 -12.10 -11.76 4.43
C SER A 46 -11.60 -11.91 5.87
N ASP A 47 -11.47 -13.14 6.37
CA ASP A 47 -10.99 -13.44 7.72
C ASP A 47 -9.54 -12.96 7.91
N GLY A 48 -8.66 -13.21 6.93
CA GLY A 48 -7.27 -12.73 6.96
C GLY A 48 -7.17 -11.21 6.88
N LEU A 49 -8.02 -10.58 6.07
CA LEU A 49 -8.07 -9.13 5.95
C LEU A 49 -8.56 -8.48 7.23
N ASN A 50 -9.59 -9.04 7.89
CA ASN A 50 -10.05 -8.59 9.20
C ASN A 50 -8.92 -8.67 10.24
N ALA A 51 -8.17 -9.77 10.27
CA ALA A 51 -7.05 -9.94 11.19
C ALA A 51 -5.95 -8.90 10.96
N HIS A 52 -5.60 -8.60 9.71
CA HIS A 52 -4.62 -7.56 9.37
C HIS A 52 -5.11 -6.16 9.78
N MET A 53 -6.39 -5.85 9.55
CA MET A 53 -6.97 -4.56 9.91
C MET A 53 -7.05 -4.38 11.42
N ALA A 54 -7.42 -5.43 12.16
CA ALA A 54 -7.49 -5.38 13.61
C ALA A 54 -6.10 -5.26 14.24
N PHE A 55 -5.09 -5.95 13.67
CA PHE A 55 -3.69 -5.75 14.06
C PHE A 55 -3.23 -4.32 13.76
N ALA A 56 -3.52 -3.79 12.57
CA ALA A 56 -3.17 -2.42 12.22
C ALA A 56 -3.82 -1.44 13.19
N LYS A 57 -5.12 -1.59 13.50
CA LYS A 57 -5.85 -0.77 14.48
C LYS A 57 -5.18 -0.80 15.86
N HIS A 58 -4.79 -1.98 16.34
CA HIS A 58 -4.09 -2.12 17.61
C HIS A 58 -2.77 -1.34 17.67
N LEU A 59 -2.00 -1.29 16.58
CA LEU A 59 -0.78 -0.46 16.50
C LEU A 59 -1.05 1.05 16.67
N TYR A 60 -2.29 1.51 16.43
CA TYR A 60 -2.68 2.91 16.56
C TYR A 60 -3.39 3.22 17.88
N ASP A 61 -4.07 2.26 18.50
CA ASP A 61 -4.81 2.43 19.76
C ASP A 61 -3.90 2.76 20.97
N GLU A 62 -2.62 2.33 20.96
CA GLU A 62 -1.68 2.68 22.04
C GLU A 62 -1.09 4.10 21.94
N SER A 63 -1.39 4.86 20.87
CA SER A 63 -0.75 6.16 20.58
C SER A 63 -1.68 7.37 20.59
N VAL A 64 -2.96 7.22 20.93
CA VAL A 64 -3.94 8.30 20.79
C VAL A 64 -4.87 8.34 22.00
N GLU A 65 -4.63 9.29 22.90
CA GLU A 65 -5.72 9.84 23.71
C GLU A 65 -6.84 10.26 22.76
N VAL A 66 -8.00 9.64 22.97
CA VAL A 66 -9.28 9.81 22.26
C VAL A 66 -9.44 11.22 21.68
N VAL A 67 -9.26 11.36 20.37
CA VAL A 67 -9.91 12.42 19.61
C VAL A 67 -11.19 11.82 19.07
N GLU A 68 -12.30 12.36 19.55
CA GLU A 68 -13.64 11.93 19.20
C GLU A 68 -13.86 11.93 17.69
N LYS A 69 -14.68 10.96 17.27
CA LYS A 69 -15.10 10.64 15.91
C LYS A 69 -15.48 11.88 15.10
N GLU A 70 -14.84 12.06 13.95
CA GLU A 70 -15.52 12.50 12.73
C GLU A 70 -15.25 11.49 11.61
N ASP A 71 -16.34 10.99 11.02
CA ASP A 71 -16.39 10.11 9.85
C ASP A 71 -15.82 10.82 8.61
N SER A 72 -14.51 10.98 8.54
CA SER A 72 -13.82 11.45 7.35
C SER A 72 -12.60 10.58 7.09
N ASN A 73 -12.76 9.68 6.12
CA ASN A 73 -11.72 8.78 5.61
C ASN A 73 -10.57 9.51 4.88
N ASP A 74 -10.40 10.83 5.10
CA ASP A 74 -9.63 11.72 4.23
C ASP A 74 -8.28 12.17 4.84
N PHE A 75 -7.91 11.71 6.04
CA PHE A 75 -6.71 12.20 6.74
C PHE A 75 -5.72 11.14 7.24
N HIS A 76 -5.86 9.87 6.86
CA HIS A 76 -5.01 8.78 7.38
C HIS A 76 -3.69 8.54 6.62
N PHE A 77 -3.09 9.59 6.05
CA PHE A 77 -1.66 9.57 5.71
C PHE A 77 -0.89 10.28 6.82
N ARG A 78 -0.44 9.51 7.82
CA ARG A 78 0.44 10.00 8.88
C ARG A 78 1.81 10.28 8.26
N LEU A 79 2.07 11.54 7.90
CA LEU A 79 3.42 12.01 7.59
C LEU A 79 4.25 11.89 8.87
N LEU A 80 5.13 10.90 8.93
CA LEU A 80 6.10 10.79 10.02
C LEU A 80 7.10 11.96 9.87
N GLU A 81 7.41 12.69 10.94
CA GLU A 81 8.43 13.75 10.90
C GLU A 81 9.80 13.21 10.43
N SER A 82 10.05 11.91 10.62
CA SER A 82 11.24 11.22 10.10
C SER A 82 11.27 11.04 8.58
N ASP A 83 10.13 11.13 7.89
CA ASP A 83 10.05 11.07 6.43
C ASP A 83 10.48 12.40 5.79
N HIS A 84 10.51 13.48 6.55
CA HIS A 84 11.04 14.77 6.11
C HIS A 84 12.52 14.93 6.45
N LYS A 85 13.37 14.05 5.91
CA LYS A 85 14.75 14.49 5.64
C LYS A 85 14.65 15.53 4.54
N GLN A 86 14.72 16.82 4.92
CA GLN A 86 14.91 17.88 3.94
C GLN A 86 16.20 17.57 3.18
N SER A 87 16.05 17.02 1.98
CA SER A 87 17.16 16.92 1.04
C SER A 87 17.72 18.31 0.83
N GLU A 88 19.04 18.44 0.71
CA GLU A 88 19.64 19.72 0.37
C GLU A 88 18.90 20.35 -0.83
N PRO A 89 18.50 21.62 -0.73
CA PRO A 89 17.69 22.24 -1.77
C PRO A 89 18.47 22.25 -3.08
N LEU A 90 17.86 21.72 -4.14
CA LEU A 90 18.47 21.70 -5.46
C LEU A 90 18.63 23.14 -5.94
N THR A 91 19.88 23.61 -5.99
CA THR A 91 20.20 24.95 -6.48
C THR A 91 20.19 25.00 -8.01
N LEU A 92 19.95 26.18 -8.57
CA LEU A 92 19.97 26.38 -10.02
C LEU A 92 21.34 26.01 -10.65
N SER A 93 22.43 26.28 -9.93
CA SER A 93 23.78 25.90 -10.37
C SER A 93 23.96 24.38 -10.37
N ALA A 94 23.51 23.70 -9.32
CA ALA A 94 23.53 22.24 -9.26
C ALA A 94 22.69 21.60 -10.37
N LEU A 95 21.49 22.14 -10.64
CA LEU A 95 20.63 21.67 -11.72
C LEU A 95 21.29 21.84 -13.10
N LYS A 96 21.88 23.01 -13.37
CA LYS A 96 22.60 23.25 -14.64
C LYS A 96 23.75 22.27 -14.84
N ALA A 97 24.55 22.07 -13.79
CA ALA A 97 25.66 21.11 -13.82
C ALA A 97 25.19 19.67 -14.06
N GLN A 98 24.06 19.27 -13.46
CA GLN A 98 23.47 17.94 -13.68
C GLN A 98 22.99 17.77 -15.12
N ILE A 99 22.33 18.77 -15.70
CA ILE A 99 21.86 18.74 -17.10
C ILE A 99 23.05 18.62 -18.06
N GLU A 100 24.10 19.41 -17.85
CA GLU A 100 25.31 19.36 -18.68
C GLU A 100 26.05 18.02 -18.55
N ALA A 101 25.91 17.33 -17.42
CA ALA A 101 26.50 16.03 -17.17
C ALA A 101 25.68 14.84 -17.68
N LEU A 102 24.43 15.06 -18.16
CA LEU A 102 23.59 13.98 -18.66
C LEU A 102 24.22 13.31 -19.88
N LYS A 103 24.46 12.00 -19.76
CA LYS A 103 24.93 11.15 -20.85
C LYS A 103 24.13 9.85 -20.84
N PRO A 104 23.79 9.30 -22.02
CA PRO A 104 23.08 8.02 -22.08
C PRO A 104 23.86 6.92 -21.36
N ASP A 105 23.18 6.21 -20.47
CA ASP A 105 23.75 5.13 -19.65
C ASP A 105 23.45 3.77 -20.30
N PHE A 106 24.50 3.07 -20.71
CA PHE A 106 24.38 1.74 -21.32
C PHE A 106 23.91 0.68 -20.32
N GLU A 107 24.34 0.76 -19.05
CA GLU A 107 23.97 -0.24 -18.03
C GLU A 107 22.48 -0.16 -17.66
N LYS A 108 21.86 1.02 -17.85
CA LYS A 108 20.41 1.23 -17.68
C LYS A 108 19.59 0.93 -18.93
N GLY A 109 20.24 0.54 -20.03
CA GLY A 109 19.56 0.24 -21.29
C GLY A 109 19.02 1.47 -22.03
N GLU A 110 19.54 2.67 -21.74
CA GLU A 110 19.13 3.92 -22.42
C GLU A 110 19.64 3.97 -23.87
N VAL A 111 20.63 3.12 -24.21
CA VAL A 111 21.17 2.96 -25.55
C VAL A 111 21.08 1.50 -25.98
N GLY A 112 20.68 1.27 -27.23
CA GLY A 112 20.76 -0.05 -27.85
C GLY A 112 19.64 -1.02 -27.49
N PHE A 113 18.68 -0.64 -26.64
CA PHE A 113 17.47 -1.44 -26.44
C PHE A 113 16.66 -1.52 -27.73
N LYS A 114 16.59 -2.72 -28.30
CA LYS A 114 15.73 -3.04 -29.44
C LYS A 114 14.70 -4.07 -29.00
N ALA A 115 13.47 -3.63 -28.80
CA ALA A 115 12.36 -4.57 -28.66
C ALA A 115 12.14 -5.28 -29.99
N ASN A 116 11.97 -6.61 -29.96
CA ASN A 116 11.68 -7.43 -31.15
C ASN A 116 10.38 -7.01 -31.87
N LYS A 117 9.50 -6.29 -31.18
CA LYS A 117 8.32 -5.62 -31.74
C LYS A 117 8.30 -4.17 -31.26
N PRO A 118 7.97 -3.21 -32.13
CA PRO A 118 7.94 -1.79 -31.76
C PRO A 118 6.78 -1.43 -30.82
N PHE A 119 5.82 -2.34 -30.63
CA PHE A 119 4.63 -2.11 -29.82
C PHE A 119 4.41 -3.24 -28.82
N PHE A 120 3.98 -2.88 -27.62
CA PHE A 120 3.42 -3.82 -26.67
C PHE A 120 1.99 -4.16 -27.09
N THR A 121 1.65 -5.46 -27.09
CA THR A 121 0.29 -5.93 -27.39
C THR A 121 -0.31 -6.55 -26.15
N ILE A 122 -1.46 -6.05 -25.71
CA ILE A 122 -2.25 -6.66 -24.63
C ILE A 122 -3.29 -7.56 -25.29
N LYS A 123 -3.30 -8.85 -24.93
CA LYS A 123 -4.36 -9.77 -25.35
C LYS A 123 -5.62 -9.45 -24.56
N LYS A 124 -6.74 -9.34 -25.27
CA LYS A 124 -8.06 -9.29 -24.65
C LYS A 124 -8.45 -10.67 -24.13
#